data_AF-A0A2S7A7D7-F1
#
_entry.id   AF-A0A2S7A7D7-F1
#
_cell.length_a   1.000
_cell.length_b   1.000
_cell.length_c   1.000
_cell.angle_alpha   90.00
_cell.angle_beta   90.00
_cell.angle_gamma   90.00
#
_symmetry.space_group_name_H-M   'P 1'
#
loop_
_entity.id
_entity.type
_entity.pdbx_description
1 polymer ?
#
loop_
_entity_poly.entity_id
_entity_poly.type
_entity_poly.pdbx_seq_one_letter_code
_entity_poly.pdbx_strand_id
1 'polypeptide(L)'
;MSLDPALRSRIDTLLQSSRVVLFMKGQPGMPQCGFSAKAVGVLDGLGIDYAHVNVLADQEIREGIKAYGDWPTIPQLYVDGELIGGSDIILQMADSGELSGMLGLQAPDRTPPRITITPAAVEMLKGALADAPDASLTLAIDANFQPNFQLAPTNPNAIAAESNGLRVQFDLASARRADGITIDWVDDIRGRGLAIDNPNAPKPVQELSVRDADDRIKAGTLTLVDVRPADERALATVAAPFRTLDADERAAIEQLPKDTPLAFLCHRGGRSLQAAEHFRGLGFSNVYNVTGGIDAWSDEVDNGVAKY
;
A
#
# COMPACT_ATOMS: atom_id res chain seq x y z
N MET A 1 -31.07 -12.53 -26.30
CA MET A 1 -32.51 -12.27 -26.12
C MET A 1 -32.70 -10.78 -26.25
N SER A 2 -33.72 -10.31 -26.96
CA SER A 2 -34.02 -8.87 -27.05
C SER A 2 -34.39 -8.35 -25.66
N LEU A 3 -33.76 -7.27 -25.22
CA LEU A 3 -34.08 -6.58 -23.97
C LEU A 3 -35.51 -6.04 -24.03
N ASP A 4 -36.31 -6.27 -22.98
CA ASP A 4 -37.66 -5.74 -22.88
C ASP A 4 -37.67 -4.19 -22.98
N PRO A 5 -38.54 -3.55 -23.79
CA PRO A 5 -38.54 -2.11 -23.97
C PRO A 5 -38.73 -1.29 -22.67
N ALA A 6 -39.54 -1.79 -21.72
CA ALA A 6 -39.73 -1.09 -20.45
C ALA A 6 -38.47 -1.17 -19.58
N LEU A 7 -37.83 -2.35 -19.52
CA LEU A 7 -36.54 -2.51 -18.84
C LEU A 7 -35.44 -1.65 -19.47
N ARG A 8 -35.41 -1.56 -20.81
CA ARG A 8 -34.46 -0.67 -21.53
C ARG A 8 -34.62 0.79 -21.09
N SER A 9 -35.85 1.30 -21.13
CA SER A 9 -36.13 2.68 -20.71
C SER A 9 -35.76 2.96 -19.26
N ARG A 10 -35.93 1.95 -18.38
CA ARG A 10 -35.51 2.02 -16.98
C ARG A 10 -33.99 2.10 -16.84
N ILE A 11 -33.24 1.33 -17.62
CA ILE A 11 -31.77 1.42 -17.68
C ILE A 11 -31.31 2.78 -18.23
N ASP A 12 -31.93 3.27 -19.31
CA ASP A 12 -31.62 4.59 -19.89
C ASP A 12 -31.79 5.70 -18.84
N THR A 13 -32.87 5.63 -18.04
CA THR A 13 -33.13 6.59 -16.96
C THR A 13 -32.04 6.55 -15.88
N LEU A 14 -31.58 5.35 -15.51
CA LEU A 14 -30.48 5.19 -14.55
C LEU A 14 -29.18 5.77 -15.11
N LEU A 15 -28.88 5.54 -16.39
CA LEU A 15 -27.70 6.08 -17.07
C LEU A 15 -27.74 7.60 -17.21
N GLN A 16 -28.93 8.19 -17.34
CA GLN A 16 -29.11 9.64 -17.41
C GLN A 16 -29.08 10.33 -16.03
N SER A 17 -29.12 9.57 -14.94
CA SER A 17 -29.14 10.13 -13.58
C SER A 17 -27.83 10.82 -13.17
N SER A 18 -26.72 10.42 -13.79
CA SER A 18 -25.39 10.96 -13.53
C SER A 18 -24.50 10.73 -14.75
N ARG A 19 -23.50 11.60 -14.93
CA ARG A 19 -22.48 11.42 -15.97
C ARG A 19 -21.72 10.09 -15.81
N VAL A 20 -21.41 9.71 -14.58
CA VAL A 20 -20.70 8.45 -14.27
C VAL A 20 -21.63 7.54 -13.49
N VAL A 21 -21.85 6.33 -13.99
CA VAL A 21 -22.74 5.33 -13.38
C VAL A 21 -22.05 3.97 -13.30
N LEU A 22 -21.97 3.40 -12.09
CA LEU A 22 -21.38 2.09 -11.84
C LEU A 22 -22.46 1.06 -11.48
N PHE A 23 -22.67 0.07 -12.34
CA PHE A 23 -23.46 -1.11 -12.00
C PHE A 23 -22.57 -2.10 -11.27
N MET A 24 -22.91 -2.43 -10.02
CA MET A 24 -22.04 -3.21 -9.13
C MET A 24 -22.81 -4.18 -8.24
N LYS A 25 -22.08 -5.14 -7.64
CA LYS A 25 -22.62 -6.06 -6.62
C LYS A 25 -22.39 -5.46 -5.23
N GLY A 26 -23.47 -5.04 -4.57
CA GLY A 26 -23.40 -4.29 -3.31
C GLY A 26 -23.43 -2.79 -3.53
N GLN A 27 -22.83 -2.04 -2.60
CA GLN A 27 -22.76 -0.57 -2.62
C GLN A 27 -21.31 -0.12 -2.46
N PRO A 28 -20.93 1.13 -2.83
CA PRO A 28 -19.55 1.61 -2.71
C PRO A 28 -18.94 1.42 -1.32
N GLY A 29 -19.67 1.78 -0.26
CA GLY A 29 -19.22 1.59 1.13
C GLY A 29 -19.25 0.15 1.63
N MET A 30 -19.94 -0.76 0.93
CA MET A 30 -20.03 -2.18 1.30
C MET A 30 -20.16 -3.06 0.04
N PRO A 31 -19.07 -3.22 -0.74
CA PRO A 31 -19.09 -4.02 -1.96
C PRO A 31 -19.19 -5.51 -1.60
N GLN A 32 -20.01 -6.25 -2.34
CA GLN A 32 -20.23 -7.70 -2.11
C GLN A 32 -19.50 -8.57 -3.14
N CYS A 33 -18.55 -7.99 -3.88
CA CYS A 33 -17.73 -8.70 -4.86
C CYS A 33 -16.38 -7.98 -5.00
N GLY A 34 -15.28 -8.73 -5.03
CA GLY A 34 -13.93 -8.16 -5.15
C GLY A 34 -13.72 -7.32 -6.40
N PHE A 35 -14.30 -7.70 -7.55
CA PHE A 35 -14.23 -6.87 -8.77
C PHE A 35 -15.00 -5.56 -8.63
N SER A 36 -16.16 -5.58 -7.96
CA SER A 36 -16.89 -4.35 -7.65
C SER A 36 -16.11 -3.46 -6.68
N ALA A 37 -15.46 -4.06 -5.67
CA ALA A 37 -14.59 -3.32 -4.74
C ALA A 37 -13.41 -2.66 -5.46
N LYS A 38 -12.77 -3.35 -6.42
CA LYS A 38 -11.69 -2.79 -7.23
C LYS A 38 -12.15 -1.60 -8.07
N ALA A 39 -13.29 -1.71 -8.76
CA ALA A 39 -13.84 -0.62 -9.56
C ALA A 39 -14.18 0.61 -8.70
N VAL A 40 -14.81 0.41 -7.54
CA VAL A 40 -15.08 1.46 -6.56
C VAL A 40 -13.79 2.14 -6.11
N GLY A 41 -12.77 1.37 -5.70
CA GLY A 41 -11.49 1.92 -5.26
C GLY A 41 -10.80 2.79 -6.30
N VAL A 42 -10.94 2.45 -7.59
CA VAL A 42 -10.45 3.31 -8.69
C VAL A 42 -11.21 4.63 -8.75
N LEU A 43 -12.54 4.60 -8.79
CA LEU A 43 -13.36 5.82 -8.90
C LEU A 43 -13.20 6.73 -7.69
N ASP A 44 -13.21 6.16 -6.49
CA ASP A 44 -12.97 6.89 -5.24
C ASP A 44 -11.55 7.49 -5.22
N GLY A 45 -10.56 6.75 -5.72
CA GLY A 45 -9.17 7.24 -5.85
C GLY A 45 -8.99 8.38 -6.84
N LEU A 46 -9.90 8.53 -7.81
CA LEU A 46 -9.95 9.67 -8.72
C LEU A 46 -10.65 10.90 -8.11
N GLY A 47 -11.31 10.74 -6.95
CA GLY A 47 -11.99 11.82 -6.24
C GLY A 47 -13.19 12.40 -6.99
N ILE A 48 -13.91 11.56 -7.76
CA ILE A 48 -15.09 11.96 -8.53
C ILE A 48 -16.39 11.52 -7.85
N ASP A 49 -17.46 12.25 -8.12
CA ASP A 49 -18.82 11.79 -7.84
C ASP A 49 -19.29 10.83 -8.95
N TYR A 50 -19.96 9.75 -8.54
CA TYR A 50 -20.62 8.82 -9.45
C TYR A 50 -21.89 8.24 -8.82
N ALA A 51 -22.86 7.91 -9.67
CA ALA A 51 -24.03 7.13 -9.25
C ALA A 51 -23.68 5.64 -9.25
N HIS A 52 -24.36 4.85 -8.43
CA HIS A 52 -24.20 3.41 -8.41
C HIS A 52 -25.55 2.69 -8.44
N VAL A 53 -25.56 1.50 -9.03
CA VAL A 53 -26.74 0.62 -9.06
C VAL A 53 -26.34 -0.74 -8.50
N ASN A 54 -26.95 -1.11 -7.37
CA ASN A 54 -26.75 -2.43 -6.78
C ASN A 54 -27.57 -3.48 -7.53
N VAL A 55 -26.94 -4.22 -8.44
CA VAL A 55 -27.61 -5.24 -9.26
C VAL A 55 -28.04 -6.47 -8.46
N LEU A 56 -27.62 -6.63 -7.20
CA LEU A 56 -28.10 -7.71 -6.35
C LEU A 56 -29.50 -7.43 -5.79
N ALA A 57 -29.91 -6.17 -5.74
CA ALA A 57 -31.25 -5.77 -5.28
C ALA A 57 -32.31 -5.92 -6.37
N ASP A 58 -31.91 -5.98 -7.64
CA ASP A 58 -32.81 -6.07 -8.79
C ASP A 58 -32.24 -7.01 -9.86
N GLN A 59 -32.81 -8.22 -9.92
CA GLN A 59 -32.36 -9.28 -10.82
C GLN A 59 -32.69 -8.97 -12.30
N GLU A 60 -33.75 -8.19 -12.57
CA GLU A 60 -34.08 -7.76 -13.93
C GLU A 60 -33.01 -6.78 -14.44
N ILE A 61 -32.63 -5.80 -13.62
CA ILE A 61 -31.53 -4.88 -13.96
C ILE A 61 -30.21 -5.65 -14.13
N ARG A 62 -29.95 -6.65 -13.28
CA ARG A 62 -28.71 -7.44 -13.36
C ARG A 62 -28.54 -8.17 -14.70
N GLU A 63 -29.57 -8.82 -15.19
CA GLU A 63 -29.51 -9.50 -16.49
C GLU A 63 -29.71 -8.52 -17.64
N GLY A 64 -30.55 -7.50 -17.43
CA GLY A 64 -30.85 -6.46 -18.40
C GLY A 64 -29.63 -5.64 -18.79
N ILE A 65 -28.81 -5.20 -17.83
CA ILE A 65 -27.62 -4.37 -18.12
C ILE A 65 -26.58 -5.14 -18.93
N LYS A 66 -26.45 -6.45 -18.71
CA LYS A 66 -25.56 -7.31 -19.51
C LYS A 66 -26.00 -7.37 -20.98
N ALA A 67 -27.30 -7.50 -21.20
CA ALA A 67 -27.86 -7.49 -22.56
C ALA A 67 -27.84 -6.09 -23.18
N TYR A 68 -28.01 -5.04 -22.38
CA TYR A 68 -27.99 -3.65 -22.83
C TYR A 68 -26.60 -3.24 -23.35
N GLY A 69 -25.55 -3.53 -22.58
CA GLY A 69 -24.16 -3.20 -22.94
C GLY A 69 -23.46 -4.25 -23.80
N ASP A 70 -24.15 -5.34 -24.17
CA ASP A 70 -23.54 -6.54 -24.77
C ASP A 70 -22.29 -7.03 -24.00
N TRP A 71 -22.39 -7.01 -22.66
CA TRP A 71 -21.28 -7.28 -21.75
C TRP A 71 -21.67 -8.28 -20.65
N PRO A 72 -21.01 -9.43 -20.53
CA PRO A 72 -21.53 -10.55 -19.72
C PRO A 72 -21.31 -10.40 -18.20
N THR A 73 -20.40 -9.52 -17.76
CA THR A 73 -19.93 -9.48 -16.36
C THR A 73 -20.31 -8.19 -15.63
N ILE A 74 -20.18 -8.22 -14.30
CA ILE A 74 -20.40 -7.09 -13.38
C ILE A 74 -19.15 -7.01 -12.48
N PRO A 75 -18.60 -5.83 -12.18
CA PRO A 75 -19.16 -4.48 -12.43
C PRO A 75 -19.13 -4.03 -13.89
N GLN A 76 -19.93 -3.01 -14.22
CA GLN A 76 -19.89 -2.28 -15.48
C GLN A 76 -19.90 -0.78 -15.21
N LEU A 77 -18.93 -0.06 -15.75
CA LEU A 77 -18.86 1.40 -15.69
C LEU A 77 -19.42 2.00 -16.97
N TYR A 78 -20.28 3.00 -16.81
CA TYR A 78 -20.77 3.84 -17.89
C TYR A 78 -20.37 5.29 -17.64
N VAL A 79 -19.96 5.98 -18.71
CA VAL A 79 -19.68 7.41 -18.72
C VAL A 79 -20.45 8.04 -19.86
N ASP A 80 -21.21 9.09 -19.57
CA ASP A 80 -22.08 9.80 -20.53
C ASP A 80 -23.05 8.84 -21.27
N GLY A 81 -23.49 7.79 -20.57
CA GLY A 81 -24.41 6.76 -21.09
C GLY A 81 -23.76 5.66 -21.93
N GLU A 82 -22.45 5.74 -22.20
CA GLU A 82 -21.70 4.75 -22.97
C GLU A 82 -20.97 3.76 -22.07
N LEU A 83 -20.92 2.49 -22.47
CA LEU A 83 -20.22 1.44 -21.72
C LEU A 83 -18.71 1.64 -21.86
N ILE A 84 -18.03 1.82 -20.73
CA ILE A 84 -16.57 1.85 -20.67
C ILE A 84 -16.01 0.44 -20.52
N GLY A 85 -16.63 -0.39 -19.69
CA GLY A 85 -16.27 -1.79 -19.54
C GLY A 85 -16.38 -2.32 -18.11
N GLY A 86 -15.80 -3.50 -17.91
CA GLY A 86 -15.73 -4.17 -16.61
C GLY A 86 -14.54 -3.76 -15.74
N SER A 87 -14.40 -4.40 -14.58
CA SER A 87 -13.35 -4.07 -13.58
C SER A 87 -11.93 -4.00 -14.15
N ASP A 88 -11.53 -4.92 -15.02
CA ASP A 88 -10.15 -4.98 -15.51
C ASP A 88 -9.85 -3.85 -16.49
N ILE A 89 -10.82 -3.48 -17.34
CA ILE A 89 -10.70 -2.33 -18.24
C ILE A 89 -10.64 -1.03 -17.44
N ILE A 90 -11.49 -0.89 -16.42
CA ILE A 90 -11.49 0.28 -15.53
C ILE A 90 -10.11 0.47 -14.89
N LEU A 91 -9.52 -0.62 -14.36
CA LEU A 91 -8.18 -0.59 -13.78
C LEU A 91 -7.11 -0.22 -14.81
N GLN A 92 -7.17 -0.81 -16.01
CA GLN A 92 -6.22 -0.54 -17.08
C GLN A 92 -6.26 0.93 -17.53
N MET A 93 -7.46 1.48 -17.74
CA MET A 93 -7.63 2.86 -18.17
C MET A 93 -7.26 3.86 -17.05
N ALA A 94 -7.47 3.47 -15.79
CA ALA A 94 -7.02 4.27 -14.64
C ALA A 94 -5.49 4.30 -14.54
N ASP A 95 -4.84 3.15 -14.70
CA ASP A 95 -3.38 3.08 -14.71
C ASP A 95 -2.83 3.92 -15.86
N SER A 96 -3.29 3.69 -17.10
CA SER A 96 -2.81 4.40 -18.30
C SER A 96 -3.07 5.90 -18.29
N GLY A 97 -3.99 6.38 -17.45
CA GLY A 97 -4.44 7.77 -17.40
C GLY A 97 -5.55 8.10 -18.41
N GLU A 98 -5.95 7.15 -19.25
CA GLU A 98 -7.04 7.31 -20.22
C GLU A 98 -8.38 7.62 -19.53
N LEU A 99 -8.66 6.95 -18.41
CA LEU A 99 -9.88 7.21 -17.62
C LEU A 99 -9.89 8.62 -17.05
N SER A 100 -8.73 9.11 -16.57
CA SER A 100 -8.60 10.49 -16.09
C SER A 100 -8.87 11.49 -17.20
N GLY A 101 -8.27 11.29 -18.38
CA GLY A 101 -8.51 12.13 -19.55
C GLY A 101 -9.97 12.14 -19.99
N MET A 102 -10.62 10.97 -20.05
CA MET A 102 -12.04 10.82 -20.38
C MET A 102 -12.95 11.59 -19.41
N LEU A 103 -12.61 11.59 -18.12
CA LEU A 103 -13.38 12.28 -17.10
C LEU A 103 -13.09 13.79 -17.01
N GLY A 104 -12.08 14.28 -17.75
CA GLY A 104 -11.63 15.67 -17.71
C GLY A 104 -10.75 15.99 -16.50
N LEU A 105 -10.13 14.96 -15.91
CA LEU A 105 -9.18 15.08 -14.81
C LEU A 105 -7.75 15.20 -15.34
N GLN A 106 -6.86 15.73 -14.51
CA GLN A 106 -5.44 15.68 -14.80
C GLN A 106 -4.99 14.21 -14.82
N ALA A 107 -4.37 13.79 -15.93
CA ALA A 107 -3.79 12.47 -16.04
C ALA A 107 -2.72 12.26 -14.95
N PRO A 108 -2.61 11.05 -14.38
CA PRO A 108 -1.59 10.77 -13.39
C PRO A 108 -0.20 10.97 -13.97
N ASP A 109 0.73 11.40 -13.12
CA ASP A 109 2.14 11.43 -13.49
C ASP A 109 2.65 9.99 -13.73
N ARG A 110 3.03 9.73 -14.98
CA ARG A 110 3.55 8.46 -15.48
C ARG A 110 5.04 8.56 -15.84
N THR A 111 5.75 9.57 -15.33
CA THR A 111 7.19 9.72 -15.52
C THR A 111 7.92 8.45 -15.05
N PRO A 112 8.75 7.84 -15.90
CA PRO A 112 9.56 6.70 -15.50
C PRO A 112 10.46 7.01 -14.29
N PRO A 113 10.54 6.11 -13.30
CA PRO A 113 11.45 6.29 -12.17
C PRO A 113 12.90 6.19 -12.64
N ARG A 114 13.80 6.89 -11.96
CA ARG A 114 15.25 6.67 -12.15
C ARG A 114 15.64 5.39 -11.42
N ILE A 115 16.25 4.45 -12.12
CA ILE A 115 16.68 3.18 -11.53
C ILE A 115 18.14 2.90 -11.87
N THR A 116 18.83 2.22 -10.96
CA THR A 116 20.18 1.70 -11.19
C THR A 116 20.15 0.18 -11.10
N ILE A 117 20.57 -0.53 -12.14
CA ILE A 117 20.81 -1.98 -12.08
C ILE A 117 22.31 -2.20 -12.08
N THR A 118 22.87 -2.83 -11.05
CA THR A 118 24.32 -3.03 -10.97
C THR A 118 24.82 -3.98 -12.06
N PRO A 119 26.11 -3.92 -12.45
CA PRO A 119 26.67 -4.88 -13.41
C PRO A 119 26.47 -6.34 -12.99
N ALA A 120 26.57 -6.65 -11.69
CA ALA A 120 26.33 -8.00 -11.17
C ALA A 120 24.89 -8.46 -11.39
N ALA A 121 23.90 -7.58 -11.13
CA ALA A 121 22.51 -7.87 -11.42
C ALA A 121 22.24 -8.02 -12.93
N VAL A 122 22.88 -7.20 -13.77
CA VAL A 122 22.72 -7.27 -15.23
C VAL A 122 23.11 -8.64 -15.77
N GLU A 123 24.27 -9.18 -15.37
CA GLU A 123 24.73 -10.49 -15.84
C GLU A 123 23.74 -11.61 -15.50
N MET A 124 23.19 -11.58 -14.28
CA MET A 124 22.21 -12.57 -13.83
C MET A 124 20.86 -12.43 -14.55
N LEU A 125 20.39 -11.19 -14.71
CA LEU A 125 19.09 -10.90 -15.34
C LEU A 125 19.10 -11.16 -16.85
N LYS A 126 20.22 -10.91 -17.54
CA LYS A 126 20.38 -11.25 -18.95
C LYS A 126 20.28 -12.76 -19.19
N GLY A 127 20.85 -13.57 -18.30
CA GLY A 127 20.71 -15.03 -18.36
C GLY A 127 19.24 -15.45 -18.27
N ALA A 128 18.49 -14.90 -17.33
CA ALA A 128 17.06 -15.20 -17.16
C ALA A 128 16.19 -14.75 -18.35
N LEU A 129 16.52 -13.62 -18.98
CA LEU A 129 15.81 -13.09 -20.14
C LEU A 129 16.16 -13.81 -21.45
N ALA A 130 17.33 -14.45 -21.55
CA ALA A 130 17.73 -15.20 -22.74
C ALA A 130 16.76 -16.36 -23.05
N ASP A 131 16.18 -16.97 -22.02
CA ASP A 131 15.20 -18.05 -22.14
C ASP A 131 13.77 -17.54 -22.44
N ALA A 132 13.55 -16.23 -22.45
CA ALA A 132 12.24 -15.59 -22.64
C ALA A 132 12.34 -14.26 -23.42
N PRO A 133 12.55 -14.30 -24.75
CA PRO A 133 12.87 -13.12 -25.56
C PRO A 133 11.75 -12.06 -25.62
N ASP A 134 10.49 -12.45 -25.37
CA ASP A 134 9.34 -11.54 -25.34
C ASP A 134 9.02 -11.01 -23.93
N ALA A 135 9.74 -11.50 -22.91
CA ALA A 135 9.56 -11.08 -21.53
C ALA A 135 10.36 -9.80 -21.23
N SER A 136 9.79 -9.00 -20.35
CA SER A 136 10.42 -7.86 -19.72
C SER A 136 10.40 -8.05 -18.20
N LEU A 137 11.34 -7.42 -17.51
CA LEU A 137 11.34 -7.40 -16.05
C LEU A 137 10.17 -6.54 -15.58
N THR A 138 9.42 -7.04 -14.61
CA THR A 138 8.33 -6.32 -13.95
C THR A 138 8.65 -6.23 -12.47
N LEU A 139 8.61 -5.00 -11.93
CA LEU A 139 8.85 -4.72 -10.52
C LEU A 139 7.61 -4.07 -9.92
N ALA A 140 6.94 -4.81 -9.05
CA ALA A 140 5.88 -4.28 -8.20
C ALA A 140 6.46 -3.90 -6.83
N ILE A 141 6.10 -2.72 -6.32
CA ILE A 141 6.47 -2.26 -4.98
C ILE A 141 5.19 -1.95 -4.22
N ASP A 142 4.90 -2.72 -3.18
CA ASP A 142 3.68 -2.55 -2.40
C ASP A 142 3.71 -1.30 -1.49
N ALA A 143 2.64 -1.09 -0.72
CA ALA A 143 2.56 0.05 0.20
C ALA A 143 3.59 0.00 1.35
N ASN A 144 4.13 -1.18 1.66
CA ASN A 144 5.18 -1.39 2.67
C ASN A 144 6.58 -1.40 2.05
N PHE A 145 6.70 -0.94 0.80
CA PHE A 145 7.94 -0.91 0.02
C PHE A 145 8.57 -2.29 -0.17
N GLN A 146 7.79 -3.37 -0.06
CA GLN A 146 8.26 -4.71 -0.36
C GLN A 146 8.27 -4.91 -1.87
N PRO A 147 9.43 -5.27 -2.45
CA PRO A 147 9.54 -5.48 -3.87
C PRO A 147 9.16 -6.91 -4.27
N ASN A 148 8.56 -7.04 -5.44
CA ASN A 148 8.27 -8.32 -6.08
C ASN A 148 8.69 -8.26 -7.56
N PHE A 149 9.69 -9.06 -7.90
CA PHE A 149 10.22 -9.16 -9.26
C PHE A 149 9.63 -10.35 -10.00
N GLN A 150 9.21 -10.12 -11.23
CA GLN A 150 8.70 -11.17 -12.11
C GLN A 150 9.10 -10.91 -13.55
N LEU A 151 9.27 -11.99 -14.32
CA LEU A 151 9.29 -11.90 -15.77
C LEU A 151 7.85 -11.94 -16.26
N ALA A 152 7.46 -10.94 -17.04
CA ALA A 152 6.14 -10.87 -17.64
C ALA A 152 6.26 -10.39 -19.10
N PRO A 153 5.27 -10.67 -19.96
CA PRO A 153 5.26 -10.13 -21.32
C PRO A 153 5.42 -8.60 -21.30
N THR A 154 6.03 -8.09 -22.35
CA THR A 154 6.17 -6.66 -22.54
C THR A 154 4.80 -5.99 -22.67
N ASN A 155 4.52 -5.00 -21.82
CA ASN A 155 3.31 -4.21 -21.82
C ASN A 155 3.63 -2.81 -22.38
N PRO A 156 3.07 -2.41 -23.54
CA PRO A 156 3.29 -1.08 -24.11
C PRO A 156 2.72 0.05 -23.24
N ASN A 157 1.73 -0.26 -22.40
CA ASN A 157 1.08 0.67 -21.48
C ASN A 157 1.72 0.65 -20.09
N ALA A 158 2.81 -0.09 -19.85
CA ALA A 158 3.51 0.00 -18.56
C ALA A 158 4.42 1.23 -18.51
N ILE A 159 4.62 1.76 -17.31
CA ILE A 159 5.71 2.72 -17.08
C ILE A 159 7.01 1.91 -17.15
N ALA A 160 7.95 2.32 -17.99
CA ALA A 160 9.18 1.58 -18.18
C ALA A 160 10.39 2.47 -17.97
N ALA A 161 11.36 1.97 -17.18
CA ALA A 161 12.66 2.56 -17.02
C ALA A 161 13.74 1.61 -17.57
N GLU A 162 14.79 2.18 -18.13
CA GLU A 162 15.93 1.42 -18.65
C GLU A 162 17.18 1.71 -17.84
N SER A 163 17.94 0.65 -17.54
CA SER A 163 19.24 0.77 -16.88
C SER A 163 20.14 -0.35 -17.35
N ASN A 164 21.35 -0.01 -17.80
CA ASN A 164 22.34 -0.96 -18.34
C ASN A 164 21.80 -1.92 -19.42
N GLY A 165 20.91 -1.41 -20.28
CA GLY A 165 20.31 -2.18 -21.39
C GLY A 165 19.21 -3.15 -20.96
N LEU A 166 18.76 -3.10 -19.71
CA LEU A 166 17.61 -3.85 -19.23
C LEU A 166 16.42 -2.91 -19.03
N ARG A 167 15.26 -3.30 -19.58
CA ARG A 167 13.99 -2.63 -19.41
C ARG A 167 13.25 -3.22 -18.21
N VAL A 168 12.84 -2.36 -17.28
CA VAL A 168 12.00 -2.72 -16.13
C VAL A 168 10.67 -2.00 -16.24
N GLN A 169 9.58 -2.74 -16.04
CA GLN A 169 8.20 -2.30 -16.15
C GLN A 169 7.58 -2.15 -14.75
N PHE A 170 6.74 -1.14 -14.61
CA PHE A 170 6.07 -0.77 -13.37
C PHE A 170 4.60 -0.45 -13.67
N ASP A 171 3.73 -0.77 -12.71
CA ASP A 171 2.43 -0.09 -12.60
C ASP A 171 2.62 1.34 -12.06
N LEU A 172 1.56 2.16 -12.13
CA LEU A 172 1.59 3.55 -11.68
C LEU A 172 2.03 3.71 -10.21
N ALA A 173 1.57 2.83 -9.33
CA ALA A 173 1.86 2.92 -7.90
C ALA A 173 3.31 2.57 -7.60
N SER A 174 3.84 1.55 -8.25
CA SER A 174 5.19 1.05 -8.10
C SER A 174 6.20 2.02 -8.69
N ALA A 175 5.90 2.63 -9.84
CA ALA A 175 6.74 3.66 -10.45
C ALA A 175 7.02 4.82 -9.48
N ARG A 176 5.98 5.29 -8.78
CA ARG A 176 6.10 6.36 -7.77
C ARG A 176 6.96 5.97 -6.56
N ARG A 177 7.00 4.69 -6.20
CA ARG A 177 7.81 4.17 -5.08
C ARG A 177 9.22 3.76 -5.52
N ALA A 178 9.49 3.71 -6.82
CA ALA A 178 10.71 3.18 -7.40
C ALA A 178 11.74 4.26 -7.79
N ASP A 179 11.46 5.56 -7.60
CA ASP A 179 12.43 6.58 -8.01
C ASP A 179 13.70 6.53 -7.16
N GLY A 180 14.86 6.42 -7.79
CA GLY A 180 16.16 6.33 -7.14
C GLY A 180 16.55 4.95 -6.62
N ILE A 181 15.78 3.89 -6.91
CA ILE A 181 16.15 2.54 -6.43
C ILE A 181 17.43 2.02 -7.07
N THR A 182 18.12 1.16 -6.32
CA THR A 182 19.23 0.34 -6.83
C THR A 182 18.88 -1.13 -6.74
N ILE A 183 19.02 -1.83 -7.86
CA ILE A 183 18.80 -3.27 -8.01
C ILE A 183 20.17 -3.93 -8.14
N ASP A 184 20.51 -4.76 -7.16
CA ASP A 184 21.77 -5.47 -7.09
C ASP A 184 21.57 -6.98 -7.03
N TRP A 185 22.63 -7.75 -7.27
CA TRP A 185 22.66 -9.18 -7.04
C TRP A 185 23.56 -9.50 -5.86
N VAL A 186 22.98 -10.11 -4.84
CA VAL A 186 23.71 -10.53 -3.65
C VAL A 186 23.86 -12.05 -3.70
N ASP A 187 25.10 -12.50 -3.56
CA ASP A 187 25.48 -13.89 -3.34
C ASP A 187 26.31 -13.95 -2.06
N ASP A 188 25.62 -14.05 -0.93
CA ASP A 188 26.24 -14.14 0.38
C ASP A 188 25.74 -15.36 1.17
N ILE A 189 26.28 -15.55 2.37
CA ILE A 189 25.92 -16.65 3.27
C ILE A 189 24.44 -16.63 3.72
N ARG A 190 23.72 -15.52 3.50
CA ARG A 190 22.31 -15.33 3.88
C ARG A 190 21.36 -15.63 2.72
N GLY A 191 21.86 -15.67 1.48
CA GLY A 191 21.09 -16.09 0.32
C GLY A 191 21.67 -15.65 -1.01
N ARG A 192 21.12 -16.21 -2.08
CA ARG A 192 21.40 -15.80 -3.46
C ARG A 192 20.14 -15.20 -4.07
N GLY A 193 20.21 -13.96 -4.53
CA GLY A 193 19.07 -13.32 -5.17
C GLY A 193 19.26 -11.84 -5.46
N LEU A 194 18.21 -11.26 -6.04
CA LEU A 194 18.12 -9.82 -6.26
C LEU A 194 17.89 -9.10 -4.92
N ALA A 195 18.68 -8.06 -4.67
CA ALA A 195 18.46 -7.12 -3.58
C ALA A 195 18.01 -5.78 -4.17
N ILE A 196 17.04 -5.13 -3.53
CA ILE A 196 16.68 -3.74 -3.83
C ILE A 196 17.02 -2.87 -2.64
N ASP A 197 17.82 -1.85 -2.89
CA ASP A 197 17.90 -0.69 -2.01
C ASP A 197 16.92 0.37 -2.51
N ASN A 198 15.97 0.75 -1.66
CA ASN A 198 14.94 1.74 -2.00
C ASN A 198 15.04 2.94 -1.04
N PRO A 199 15.55 4.10 -1.51
CA PRO A 199 15.72 5.27 -0.66
C PRO A 199 14.40 5.89 -0.19
N ASN A 200 13.27 5.51 -0.80
CA ASN A 200 11.94 5.99 -0.44
C ASN A 200 11.28 5.12 0.64
N ALA A 201 11.84 3.93 0.93
CA ALA A 201 11.31 3.07 1.96
C ALA A 201 11.50 3.71 3.35
N PRO A 202 10.52 3.59 4.27
CA PRO A 202 10.71 3.98 5.64
C PRO A 202 11.97 3.33 6.21
N LYS A 203 12.77 4.11 6.95
CA LYS A 203 13.96 3.58 7.62
C LYS A 203 13.56 2.39 8.50
N PRO A 204 14.34 1.30 8.51
CA PRO A 204 14.10 0.19 9.42
C PRO A 204 13.99 0.67 10.86
N VAL A 205 13.21 -0.05 11.67
CA VAL A 205 13.17 0.19 13.12
C VAL A 205 14.59 0.14 13.66
N GLN A 206 14.98 1.18 14.40
CA GLN A 206 16.32 1.32 14.94
C GLN A 206 16.34 0.72 16.36
N GLU A 207 17.34 -0.09 16.67
CA GLU A 207 17.58 -0.52 18.05
C GLU A 207 18.10 0.67 18.87
N LEU A 208 17.62 0.80 20.10
CA LEU A 208 17.99 1.87 21.01
C LEU A 208 18.27 1.29 22.39
N SER A 209 19.45 1.59 22.95
CA SER A 209 19.77 1.17 24.31
C SER A 209 18.88 1.87 25.32
N VAL A 210 18.69 1.27 26.50
CA VAL A 210 17.90 1.88 27.59
C VAL A 210 18.49 3.19 28.08
N ARG A 211 19.84 3.33 28.05
CA ARG A 211 20.53 4.57 28.43
C ARG A 211 20.31 5.69 27.43
N ASP A 212 20.47 5.40 26.13
CA ASP A 212 20.21 6.39 25.08
C ASP A 212 18.74 6.79 25.03
N ALA A 213 17.83 5.84 25.31
CA ALA A 213 16.41 6.14 25.45
C ALA A 213 16.16 7.12 26.61
N ASP A 214 16.67 6.83 27.80
CA ASP A 214 16.54 7.68 28.99
C ASP A 214 17.11 9.09 28.77
N ASP A 215 18.33 9.20 28.22
CA ASP A 215 18.96 10.48 27.90
C ASP A 215 18.11 11.31 26.93
N ARG A 216 17.57 10.68 25.88
CA ARG A 216 16.74 11.38 24.88
C ARG A 216 15.36 11.77 25.41
N ILE A 217 14.78 10.98 26.32
CA ILE A 217 13.52 11.32 27.00
C ILE A 217 13.74 12.51 27.93
N LYS A 218 14.82 12.50 28.74
CA LYS A 218 15.20 13.62 29.60
C LYS A 218 15.48 14.90 28.81
N ALA A 219 16.06 14.77 27.62
CA ALA A 219 16.25 15.88 26.69
C ALA A 219 14.96 16.34 25.98
N GLY A 220 13.84 15.64 26.13
CA GLY A 220 12.57 15.95 25.45
C GLY A 220 12.57 15.69 23.94
N THR A 221 13.50 14.88 23.45
CA THR A 221 13.69 14.59 22.00
C THR A 221 13.12 13.24 21.57
N LEU A 222 12.53 12.49 22.49
CA LEU A 222 12.00 11.14 22.27
C LEU A 222 10.73 10.93 23.10
N THR A 223 9.69 10.41 22.45
CA THR A 223 8.49 9.96 23.14
C THR A 223 8.61 8.47 23.41
N LEU A 224 8.60 8.07 24.68
CA LEU A 224 8.56 6.67 25.07
C LEU A 224 7.12 6.16 25.05
N VAL A 225 6.91 4.96 24.50
CA VAL A 225 5.62 4.26 24.48
C VAL A 225 5.82 2.89 25.13
N ASP A 226 5.24 2.69 26.30
CA ASP A 226 5.23 1.40 26.99
C ASP A 226 4.09 0.54 26.45
N VAL A 227 4.46 -0.55 25.76
CA VAL A 227 3.50 -1.47 25.13
C VAL A 227 3.15 -2.66 26.02
N ARG A 228 3.66 -2.69 27.25
CA ARG A 228 3.30 -3.75 28.22
C ARG A 228 1.88 -3.52 28.70
N PRO A 229 1.10 -4.58 28.97
CA PRO A 229 -0.19 -4.49 29.64
C PRO A 229 -0.14 -3.76 30.99
N ALA A 230 -1.28 -3.23 31.45
CA ALA A 230 -1.36 -2.40 32.64
C ALA A 230 -0.93 -3.10 33.94
N ASP A 231 -1.21 -4.41 34.08
CA ASP A 231 -0.79 -5.24 35.21
C ASP A 231 0.74 -5.40 35.27
N GLU A 232 1.40 -5.59 34.13
CA GLU A 232 2.87 -5.60 34.05
C GLU A 232 3.48 -4.24 34.42
N ARG A 233 2.88 -3.13 33.96
CA ARG A 233 3.34 -1.77 34.30
C ARG A 233 3.18 -1.46 35.80
N ALA A 234 2.17 -2.05 36.44
CA ALA A 234 1.96 -1.91 37.88
C ALA A 234 3.05 -2.60 38.72
N LEU A 235 3.70 -3.63 38.19
CA LEU A 235 4.84 -4.31 38.85
C LEU A 235 6.14 -3.51 38.72
N ALA A 236 6.36 -2.91 37.55
CA ALA A 236 7.58 -2.17 37.24
C ALA A 236 7.28 -1.02 36.28
N THR A 237 7.66 0.20 36.64
CA THR A 237 7.42 1.42 35.86
C THR A 237 8.72 2.22 35.75
N VAL A 238 8.99 2.76 34.56
CA VAL A 238 10.12 3.66 34.35
C VAL A 238 9.88 5.00 35.06
N ALA A 239 10.92 5.56 35.67
CA ALA A 239 10.90 6.90 36.27
C ALA A 239 11.04 8.03 35.22
N ALA A 240 10.34 7.91 34.10
CA ALA A 240 10.37 8.85 32.98
C ALA A 240 8.96 9.01 32.37
N PRO A 241 8.65 10.13 31.69
CA PRO A 241 7.38 10.26 30.99
C PRO A 241 7.23 9.22 29.87
N PHE A 242 6.10 8.51 29.85
CA PHE A 242 5.76 7.56 28.79
C PHE A 242 4.27 7.65 28.44
N ARG A 243 3.94 7.16 27.24
CA ARG A 243 2.58 6.89 26.78
C ARG A 243 2.33 5.38 26.72
N THR A 244 1.09 4.98 26.52
CA THR A 244 0.70 3.57 26.38
C THR A 244 -0.06 3.32 25.07
N LEU A 245 -0.26 2.05 24.72
CA LEU A 245 -1.08 1.65 23.56
C LEU A 245 -2.48 1.19 23.98
N ASP A 246 -3.00 1.72 25.09
CA ASP A 246 -4.40 1.56 25.46
C ASP A 246 -5.27 2.28 24.40
N ALA A 247 -6.51 1.80 24.16
CA ALA A 247 -7.27 2.11 22.94
C ALA A 247 -7.37 3.63 22.59
N ASP A 248 -7.62 4.47 23.59
CA ASP A 248 -7.76 5.93 23.40
C ASP A 248 -6.41 6.60 23.12
N GLU A 249 -5.33 6.17 23.78
CA GLU A 249 -3.99 6.73 23.58
C GLU A 249 -3.38 6.28 22.26
N ARG A 250 -3.66 5.05 21.82
CA ARG A 250 -3.19 4.54 20.53
C ARG A 250 -3.61 5.46 19.38
N ALA A 251 -4.90 5.80 19.30
CA ALA A 251 -5.42 6.68 18.26
C ALA A 251 -4.73 8.06 18.28
N ALA A 252 -4.43 8.59 19.46
CA ALA A 252 -3.71 9.85 19.60
C ALA A 252 -2.24 9.75 19.13
N ILE A 253 -1.56 8.63 19.42
CA ILE A 253 -0.17 8.42 18.97
C ILE A 253 -0.13 8.26 17.45
N GLU A 254 -1.07 7.53 16.84
CA GLU A 254 -1.14 7.33 15.39
C GLU A 254 -1.31 8.64 14.60
N GLN A 255 -1.90 9.66 15.23
CA GLN A 255 -2.12 11.00 14.68
C GLN A 255 -0.95 11.98 14.90
N LEU A 256 0.10 11.58 15.62
CA LEU A 256 1.29 12.42 15.80
C LEU A 256 1.98 12.71 14.44
N PRO A 257 2.74 13.82 14.35
CA PRO A 257 3.59 14.09 13.19
C PRO A 257 4.49 12.89 12.87
N LYS A 258 4.59 12.50 11.60
CA LYS A 258 5.29 11.26 11.18
C LYS A 258 6.81 11.31 11.37
N ASP A 259 7.36 12.49 11.59
CA ASP A 259 8.75 12.72 11.99
C ASP A 259 8.96 12.65 13.51
N THR A 260 7.90 12.51 14.32
CA THR A 260 8.01 12.38 15.78
C THR A 260 8.86 11.16 16.14
N PRO A 261 9.94 11.33 16.94
CA PRO A 261 10.72 10.20 17.41
C PRO A 261 9.96 9.37 18.44
N LEU A 262 9.68 8.11 18.12
CA LEU A 262 8.94 7.17 18.96
C LEU A 262 9.83 5.99 19.36
N ALA A 263 9.99 5.74 20.67
CA ALA A 263 10.63 4.54 21.18
C ALA A 263 9.63 3.65 21.89
N PHE A 264 9.63 2.36 21.56
CA PHE A 264 8.72 1.38 22.15
C PHE A 264 9.45 0.55 23.20
N LEU A 265 8.85 0.45 24.39
CA LEU A 265 9.37 -0.33 25.52
C LEU A 265 8.44 -1.52 25.80
N CYS A 266 9.02 -2.70 25.96
CA CYS A 266 8.30 -3.83 26.52
C CYS A 266 9.12 -4.51 27.63
N HIS A 267 8.84 -5.77 27.92
CA HIS A 267 9.61 -6.50 28.93
C HIS A 267 11.06 -6.74 28.48
N ARG A 268 11.29 -7.31 27.29
CA ARG A 268 12.64 -7.71 26.80
C ARG A 268 12.96 -7.34 25.33
N GLY A 269 12.16 -6.49 24.70
CA GLY A 269 12.38 -6.04 23.31
C GLY A 269 11.47 -6.68 22.23
N GLY A 270 10.83 -7.82 22.50
CA GLY A 270 10.06 -8.55 21.46
C GLY A 270 8.74 -7.87 21.04
N ARG A 271 7.91 -7.47 22.02
CA ARG A 271 6.63 -6.78 21.73
C ARG A 271 6.84 -5.35 21.25
N SER A 272 7.88 -4.70 21.76
CA SER A 272 8.26 -3.34 21.34
C SER A 272 8.71 -3.32 19.89
N LEU A 273 9.45 -4.32 19.41
CA LEU A 273 9.78 -4.43 17.99
C LEU A 273 8.53 -4.54 17.10
N GLN A 274 7.54 -5.36 17.49
CA GLN A 274 6.30 -5.49 16.72
C GLN A 274 5.51 -4.18 16.68
N ALA A 275 5.43 -3.46 17.80
CA ALA A 275 4.78 -2.16 17.85
C ALA A 275 5.54 -1.12 17.01
N ALA A 276 6.87 -1.09 17.11
CA ALA A 276 7.73 -0.24 16.31
C ALA A 276 7.52 -0.47 14.79
N GLU A 277 7.50 -1.73 14.36
CA GLU A 277 7.22 -2.12 12.97
C GLU A 277 5.83 -1.68 12.51
N HIS A 278 4.82 -1.79 13.38
CA HIS A 278 3.48 -1.29 13.09
C HIS A 278 3.47 0.23 12.83
N PHE A 279 4.08 1.01 13.72
CA PHE A 279 4.14 2.47 13.55
C PHE A 279 5.02 2.89 12.36
N ARG A 280 6.08 2.14 12.05
CA ARG A 280 6.84 2.32 10.80
C ARG A 280 5.92 2.16 9.57
N GLY A 281 5.05 1.14 9.57
CA GLY A 281 4.04 0.92 8.52
C GLY A 281 2.99 2.04 8.41
N LEU A 282 2.75 2.79 9.49
CA LEU A 282 1.91 3.99 9.50
C LEU A 282 2.64 5.26 9.01
N GLY A 283 3.87 5.11 8.51
CA GLY A 283 4.67 6.18 7.90
C GLY A 283 5.59 6.92 8.88
N PHE A 284 5.74 6.48 10.13
CA PHE A 284 6.68 7.11 11.04
C PHE A 284 8.13 6.86 10.61
N SER A 285 8.95 7.92 10.57
CA SER A 285 10.32 7.88 10.02
C SER A 285 11.42 7.69 11.07
N ASN A 286 11.10 7.94 12.35
CA ASN A 286 12.03 7.89 13.48
C ASN A 286 11.50 6.94 14.55
N VAL A 287 11.59 5.63 14.30
CA VAL A 287 10.99 4.61 15.16
C VAL A 287 12.06 3.70 15.76
N TYR A 288 11.97 3.50 17.08
CA TYR A 288 12.97 2.79 17.86
C TYR A 288 12.39 1.63 18.67
N ASN A 289 13.11 0.52 18.71
CA ASN A 289 12.89 -0.58 19.65
C ASN A 289 13.83 -0.41 20.84
N VAL A 290 13.31 -0.29 22.06
CA VAL A 290 14.16 -0.25 23.27
C VAL A 290 14.65 -1.65 23.58
N THR A 291 15.93 -1.90 23.27
CA THR A 291 16.56 -3.21 23.39
C THR A 291 16.69 -3.62 24.86
N GLY A 292 16.39 -4.88 25.18
CA GLY A 292 16.45 -5.39 26.55
C GLY A 292 15.26 -4.98 27.43
N GLY A 293 14.43 -4.02 26.99
CA GLY A 293 13.17 -3.65 27.64
C GLY A 293 13.33 -3.14 29.07
N ILE A 294 12.29 -3.31 29.89
CA ILE A 294 12.26 -2.86 31.29
C ILE A 294 13.29 -3.60 32.16
N ASP A 295 13.66 -4.83 31.81
CA ASP A 295 14.68 -5.59 32.54
C ASP A 295 16.05 -4.91 32.44
N ALA A 296 16.46 -4.56 31.21
CA ALA A 296 17.69 -3.81 30.99
C ALA A 296 17.60 -2.40 31.59
N TRP A 297 16.40 -1.79 31.58
CA TRP A 297 16.19 -0.49 32.21
C TRP A 297 16.47 -0.55 33.72
N SER A 298 15.98 -1.60 34.37
CA SER A 298 16.24 -1.88 35.78
C SER A 298 17.73 -2.07 36.05
N ASP A 299 18.46 -2.77 35.19
CA ASP A 299 19.90 -3.02 35.39
C ASP A 299 20.81 -1.82 35.12
N GLU A 300 20.48 -1.01 34.11
CA GLU A 300 21.43 -0.09 33.51
C GLU A 300 21.13 1.38 33.74
N VAL A 301 19.87 1.71 34.08
CA VAL A 301 19.36 3.08 34.23
C VAL A 301 18.85 3.33 35.64
N ASP A 302 17.96 2.47 36.16
CA ASP A 302 17.36 2.64 37.47
C ASP A 302 17.14 1.30 38.20
N ASN A 303 18.11 0.96 39.07
CA ASN A 303 18.08 -0.23 39.92
C ASN A 303 16.90 -0.26 40.92
N GLY A 304 16.14 0.84 41.07
CA GLY A 304 14.92 0.89 41.85
C GLY A 304 13.70 0.29 41.13
N VAL A 305 13.76 0.11 39.81
CA VAL A 305 12.71 -0.54 39.02
C VAL A 305 12.73 -2.04 39.30
N ALA A 306 11.59 -2.60 39.72
CA ALA A 306 11.48 -4.03 39.99
C ALA A 306 11.59 -4.87 38.70
N LYS A 307 12.04 -6.12 38.84
CA LYS A 307 12.05 -7.12 37.77
C LYS A 307 11.01 -8.21 38.05
N TYR A 308 10.49 -8.83 37.00
CA TYR A 308 9.43 -9.85 37.12
C TYR A 308 9.49 -10.91 36.02
#